data_AF-A0A165LKA6-F1
#
_entry.id   AF-A0A165LKA6-F1
#
_cell.length_a   1.000
_cell.length_b   1.000
_cell.length_c   1.000
_cell.angle_alpha   90.00
_cell.angle_beta   90.00
_cell.angle_gamma   90.00
#
_symmetry.space_group_name_H-M   'P 1'
#
loop_
_entity.id
_entity.type
_entity.pdbx_description
1 polymer ?
#
loop_
_entity_poly.entity_id
_entity_poly.type
_entity_poly.pdbx_seq_one_letter_code
_entity_poly.pdbx_strand_id
1 'polypeptide(L)'
;EANDLFRWNPDSVRPLSCIPLYSSLSPQQQQRIFELPPSPSHPDGPPSRKVVISTNITETSLTIEGIVYVVDPGFSKQKVYNPRIHVESLQVAPISKASAQ
;
A
#
# COMPACT_ATOMS: atom_id res chain seq x y z
N GLU A 1 -0.04 14.86 17.92
CA GLU A 1 -0.65 15.08 16.59
C GLU A 1 -1.69 14.02 16.21
N ALA A 2 -1.38 12.74 16.00
CA ALA A 2 -2.40 11.72 15.73
C ALA A 2 -3.13 11.20 16.98
N ASN A 3 -2.40 11.00 18.08
CA ASN A 3 -2.96 10.55 19.37
C ASN A 3 -3.89 11.59 20.02
N ASP A 4 -3.75 12.88 19.67
CA ASP A 4 -4.60 13.94 20.20
C ASP A 4 -5.97 13.93 19.54
N LEU A 5 -6.06 13.59 18.25
CA LEU A 5 -7.34 13.48 17.53
C LEU A 5 -8.28 12.43 18.14
N PHE A 6 -7.72 11.28 18.54
CA PHE A 6 -8.47 10.22 19.21
C PHE A 6 -9.04 10.63 20.57
N ARG A 7 -8.37 11.53 21.30
CA ARG A 7 -8.77 11.93 22.66
C ARG A 7 -9.92 12.93 22.68
N TRP A 8 -10.01 13.80 21.66
CA TRP A 8 -10.97 14.89 21.64
C TRP A 8 -12.22 14.58 20.81
N ASN A 9 -12.12 13.74 19.79
CA ASN A 9 -13.26 13.31 19.00
C ASN A 9 -12.98 11.93 18.36
N PRO A 10 -13.27 10.81 19.06
CA PRO A 10 -13.06 9.48 18.50
C PRO A 10 -13.86 9.23 17.21
N ASP A 11 -14.98 9.94 16.99
CA ASP A 11 -15.79 9.87 15.76
C ASP A 11 -15.20 10.69 14.59
N SER A 12 -14.21 11.55 14.86
CA SER A 12 -13.50 12.30 13.80
C SER A 12 -12.53 11.42 13.01
N VAL A 13 -12.13 10.27 13.54
CA VAL A 13 -11.17 9.36 12.91
C VAL A 13 -11.92 8.22 12.23
N ARG A 14 -11.85 8.19 10.89
CA ARG A 14 -12.50 7.15 10.09
C ARG A 14 -11.79 5.80 10.29
N PRO A 15 -12.51 4.68 10.40
CA PRO A 15 -11.90 3.36 10.44
C PRO A 15 -11.03 3.10 9.20
N LEU A 16 -9.81 2.63 9.41
CA LEU A 16 -8.82 2.35 8.37
C LEU A 16 -8.38 0.89 8.45
N SER A 17 -8.46 0.18 7.33
CA SER A 17 -7.91 -1.16 7.18
C SER A 17 -6.64 -1.08 6.33
N CYS A 18 -5.49 -1.37 6.95
CA CYS A 18 -4.19 -1.35 6.28
C CYS A 18 -3.77 -2.77 5.90
N ILE A 19 -3.52 -3.01 4.61
CA ILE A 19 -3.19 -4.33 4.07
C ILE A 19 -1.83 -4.25 3.38
N PRO A 20 -0.80 -4.99 3.85
CA PRO A 20 0.49 -5.03 3.18
C PRO A 20 0.42 -5.90 1.92
N LEU A 21 1.21 -5.54 0.91
CA LEU A 21 1.35 -6.31 -0.32
C LEU A 21 2.81 -6.32 -0.79
N TYR A 22 3.44 -7.50 -0.72
CA TYR A 22 4.81 -7.72 -1.21
C TYR A 22 5.00 -9.21 -1.55
N SER A 23 6.04 -9.52 -2.32
CA SER A 23 6.20 -10.83 -2.98
C SER A 23 6.34 -12.03 -2.04
N SER A 24 6.84 -11.85 -0.81
CA SER A 24 7.02 -12.94 0.16
C SER A 24 5.78 -13.25 1.02
N LEU A 25 4.67 -12.53 0.83
CA LEU A 25 3.40 -12.90 1.45
C LEU A 25 2.84 -14.19 0.85
N SER A 26 2.14 -15.00 1.66
CA SER A 26 1.44 -16.18 1.14
C SER A 26 0.33 -15.76 0.17
N PRO A 27 -0.07 -16.63 -0.78
CA PRO A 27 -1.16 -16.31 -1.72
C PRO A 27 -2.46 -15.89 -1.01
N GLN A 28 -2.78 -16.54 0.11
CA GLN A 28 -3.95 -16.20 0.94
C GLN A 28 -3.84 -14.80 1.54
N GLN A 29 -2.65 -14.39 1.97
CA GLN A 29 -2.43 -13.03 2.49
C GLN A 29 -2.51 -11.98 1.38
N GLN A 30 -2.01 -12.28 0.18
CA GLN A 30 -2.09 -11.38 -0.97
C GLN A 30 -3.55 -11.18 -1.41
N GLN A 31 -4.39 -12.20 -1.34
CA GLN A 31 -5.81 -12.12 -1.71
C GLN A 31 -6.61 -11.14 -0.84
N ARG A 32 -6.13 -10.81 0.38
CA ARG A 32 -6.81 -9.86 1.27
C ARG A 32 -6.98 -8.48 0.67
N ILE A 33 -6.14 -8.09 -0.30
CA ILE A 33 -6.27 -6.78 -0.97
C ILE A 33 -7.58 -6.63 -1.75
N PHE A 34 -8.22 -7.75 -2.12
CA PHE A 34 -9.51 -7.78 -2.81
C PHE A 34 -10.70 -7.76 -1.85
N GLU A 35 -10.48 -7.86 -0.53
CA GLU A 35 -11.55 -7.71 0.46
C GLU A 35 -12.14 -6.30 0.40
N LEU A 36 -13.44 -6.20 0.66
CA LEU A 36 -14.12 -4.92 0.78
C LEU A 36 -13.62 -4.15 2.02
N PRO A 37 -13.61 -2.81 1.98
CA PRO A 37 -13.35 -2.02 3.17
C PRO A 37 -14.38 -2.35 4.28
N PRO A 38 -14.00 -2.27 5.57
CA PRO A 38 -14.87 -2.63 6.66
C PRO A 38 -16.15 -1.77 6.70
N SER A 39 -17.24 -2.27 7.27
CA SER A 39 -18.42 -1.44 7.48
C SER A 39 -18.11 -0.24 8.39
N PRO A 40 -18.82 0.90 8.23
CA PRO A 40 -18.76 2.00 9.17
C PRO A 40 -19.04 1.54 10.61
N SER A 41 -18.44 2.20 11.61
CA SER A 41 -18.62 1.85 13.03
C SER A 41 -20.05 2.06 13.54
N HIS A 42 -20.85 2.90 12.87
CA HIS A 42 -22.27 3.11 13.13
C HIS A 42 -22.98 3.51 11.80
N PRO A 43 -24.29 3.26 11.63
CA PRO A 43 -25.07 3.63 10.43
C PRO A 43 -24.82 5.03 9.85
N ASP A 44 -24.69 6.05 10.69
CA ASP A 44 -24.47 7.45 10.28
C ASP A 44 -22.99 7.86 10.28
N GLY A 45 -22.09 6.89 10.51
CA GLY A 45 -20.66 7.10 10.58
C GLY A 45 -20.03 7.31 9.18
N PRO A 46 -18.86 7.95 9.11
CA PRO A 46 -18.16 8.14 7.85
C PRO A 46 -17.76 6.78 7.22
N PRO A 47 -17.68 6.70 5.87
CA PRO A 47 -17.22 5.49 5.22
C PRO A 47 -15.81 5.14 5.67
N SER A 48 -15.57 3.86 5.95
CA SER A 48 -14.23 3.37 6.25
C SER A 48 -13.35 3.41 4.99
N ARG A 49 -12.04 3.28 5.17
CA ARG A 49 -11.10 3.26 4.06
C ARG A 49 -10.18 2.04 4.13
N LYS A 50 -9.96 1.40 2.99
CA LYS A 50 -8.91 0.40 2.77
C LYS A 50 -7.66 1.11 2.25
N VAL A 51 -6.51 0.79 2.83
CA VAL A 51 -5.19 1.29 2.42
C VAL A 51 -4.31 0.09 2.12
N VAL A 52 -3.95 -0.09 0.85
CA VAL A 52 -3.01 -1.13 0.43
C VAL A 52 -1.61 -0.52 0.39
N ILE A 53 -0.72 -1.02 1.23
CA ILE A 53 0.69 -0.60 1.26
C ILE A 53 1.48 -1.63 0.49
N SER A 54 1.87 -1.27 -0.75
CA SER A 54 2.48 -2.21 -1.67
C SER A 54 3.91 -1.82 -2.04
N THR A 55 4.72 -2.81 -2.41
CA THR A 55 5.90 -2.58 -3.27
C THR A 55 5.46 -2.43 -4.73
N ASN A 56 6.41 -2.32 -5.66
CA ASN A 56 6.15 -2.27 -7.09
C ASN A 56 5.52 -3.55 -7.70
N ILE A 57 5.12 -4.55 -6.89
CA ILE A 57 4.40 -5.72 -7.41
C ILE A 57 2.99 -5.37 -7.89
N THR A 58 2.47 -4.21 -7.51
CA THR A 58 1.19 -3.65 -8.02
C THR A 58 1.35 -2.77 -9.24
N GLU A 59 2.58 -2.47 -9.68
CA GLU A 59 2.83 -1.59 -10.84
C GLU A 59 2.24 -2.17 -12.13
N THR A 60 2.22 -3.50 -12.26
CA THR A 60 1.80 -4.17 -13.49
C THR A 60 0.45 -4.88 -13.31
N SER A 61 -0.58 -4.34 -13.98
CA SER A 61 -1.81 -5.03 -14.36
C SER A 61 -2.68 -5.63 -13.22
N LEU A 62 -2.54 -5.14 -11.99
CA LEU A 62 -3.38 -5.58 -10.87
C LEU A 62 -4.50 -4.55 -10.63
N THR A 63 -5.73 -4.89 -11.01
CA THR A 63 -6.90 -4.03 -10.78
C THR A 63 -7.51 -4.36 -9.41
N ILE A 64 -7.33 -3.48 -8.43
CA ILE A 64 -8.00 -3.58 -7.13
C ILE A 64 -9.25 -2.69 -7.17
N GLU A 65 -10.42 -3.31 -7.08
CA GLU A 65 -11.68 -2.57 -7.05
C GLU A 65 -11.75 -1.61 -5.84
N GLY A 66 -12.25 -0.40 -6.09
CA GLY A 66 -12.43 0.64 -5.07
C GLY A 66 -11.19 1.49 -4.76
N ILE A 67 -10.06 1.32 -5.47
CA ILE A 67 -8.94 2.26 -5.39
C ILE A 67 -9.29 3.54 -6.12
N VAL A 68 -9.30 4.66 -5.39
CA VAL A 68 -9.58 6.01 -5.91
C VAL A 68 -8.33 6.91 -5.85
N TYR A 69 -7.40 6.58 -4.95
CA TYR A 69 -6.20 7.38 -4.71
C TYR A 69 -4.97 6.48 -4.77
N VAL A 70 -3.93 6.98 -5.43
CA VAL A 70 -2.59 6.38 -5.45
C VAL A 70 -1.62 7.43 -4.90
N VAL A 71 -0.76 7.00 -3.98
CA VAL A 71 0.34 7.82 -3.46
C VAL A 71 1.63 7.14 -3.88
N ASP A 72 2.34 7.75 -4.82
CA ASP A 72 3.61 7.25 -5.33
C ASP A 72 4.78 8.08 -4.75
N PRO A 73 5.62 7.51 -3.88
CA PRO A 73 6.79 8.20 -3.35
C PRO A 73 7.93 8.34 -4.36
N GLY A 74 7.87 7.66 -5.51
CA GLY A 74 8.88 7.75 -6.56
C GLY A 74 10.11 6.86 -6.38
N PHE A 75 10.05 5.83 -5.53
CA PHE A 75 11.17 4.92 -5.24
C PHE A 75 10.77 3.44 -5.32
N SER A 76 11.69 2.60 -5.78
CA SER A 76 11.55 1.14 -5.73
C SER A 76 12.88 0.46 -5.43
N LYS A 77 12.84 -0.81 -5.00
CA LYS A 77 14.04 -1.65 -4.91
C LYS A 77 14.37 -2.20 -6.29
N GLN A 78 15.47 -1.74 -6.87
CA GLN A 78 15.95 -2.15 -8.19
C GLN A 78 17.11 -3.13 -8.06
N LYS A 79 17.14 -4.12 -8.96
CA LYS A 79 18.20 -5.12 -9.01
C LYS A 79 19.45 -4.51 -9.63
N VAL A 80 20.56 -4.54 -8.90
CA VAL A 80 21.86 -4.04 -9.33
C VAL A 80 22.86 -5.19 -9.32
N TYR A 81 23.55 -5.38 -10.45
CA TYR A 81 24.60 -6.38 -10.60
C TYR A 81 25.99 -5.72 -10.49
N ASN A 82 26.85 -6.24 -9.62
CA ASN A 82 28.26 -5.84 -9.55
C ASN A 82 29.14 -6.87 -10.28
N PRO A 83 29.64 -6.55 -11.49
CA PRO A 83 30.40 -7.50 -12.30
C PRO A 83 31.78 -7.84 -11.74
N ARG A 84 32.33 -7.04 -10.80
CA ARG A 84 33.66 -7.31 -10.23
C ARG A 84 33.65 -8.44 -9.22
N ILE A 85 32.57 -8.53 -8.43
CA ILE A 85 32.41 -9.54 -7.37
C ILE A 85 31.34 -10.59 -7.71
N HIS A 86 30.69 -10.48 -8.87
CA HIS A 86 29.64 -11.39 -9.34
C HIS A 86 28.45 -11.52 -8.36
N VAL A 87 28.05 -10.40 -7.75
CA VAL A 87 26.95 -10.36 -6.77
C VAL A 87 25.82 -9.47 -7.28
N GLU A 88 24.60 -9.92 -7.06
CA GLU A 88 23.38 -9.16 -7.27
C GLU A 88 22.84 -8.65 -5.93
N SER A 89 22.35 -7.41 -5.92
CA SER A 89 21.75 -6.79 -4.74
C SER A 89 20.52 -5.97 -5.12
N LEU A 90 19.68 -5.66 -4.13
CA LEU A 90 18.56 -4.75 -4.28
C LEU A 90 18.89 -3.42 -3.64
N GLN A 91 18.85 -2.33 -4.42
CA GLN A 91 19.07 -0.97 -3.93
C GLN A 91 17.82 -0.14 -4.10
N VAL A 92 17.52 0.72 -3.12
CA VAL A 92 16.45 1.71 -3.26
C VAL A 92 16.91 2.78 -4.25
N ALA A 93 16.16 2.99 -5.32
CA ALA A 93 16.48 3.94 -6.37
C ALA A 93 15.21 4.65 -6.88
N PRO A 94 15.34 5.84 -7.48
CA PRO A 94 14.22 6.53 -8.12
C PRO A 94 13.58 5.68 -9.23
N ILE A 95 12.27 5.74 -9.34
CA ILE A 95 11.54 5.07 -10.43
C ILE A 95 11.66 5.84 -11.74
N SER A 96 11.37 5.16 -12.85
CA SER A 96 11.29 5.80 -14.16
C SER A 96 9.99 6.59 -14.33
N LYS A 97 9.94 7.51 -15.31
CA LYS A 97 8.68 8.19 -15.68
C LYS A 97 7.61 7.19 -16.14
N ALA A 98 8.01 6.10 -16.77
CA ALA A 98 7.08 5.06 -17.23
C ALA A 98 6.46 4.29 -16.06
N SER A 99 7.22 4.09 -14.98
CA SER A 99 6.73 3.45 -13.74
C SER A 99 5.77 4.32 -12.94
N ALA A 100 5.85 5.64 -13.12
CA ALA A 100 4.99 6.62 -12.46
C ALA A 100 3.67 6.90 -13.22
N GLN A 101 3.50 6.32 -14.42
CA GLN A 101 2.31 6.45 -15.27
C GLN A 101 1.34 5.30 -15.06
#